data_AF-A0A7J3NT26-F1
#
_entry.id   AF-A0A7J3NT26-F1
#
_cell.length_a   1.000
_cell.length_b   1.000
_cell.length_c   1.000
_cell.angle_alpha   90.00
_cell.angle_beta   90.00
_cell.angle_gamma   90.00
#
_symmetry.space_group_name_H-M   'P 1'
#
loop_
_entity.id
_entity.type
_entity.pdbx_description
1 polymer ?
#
loop_
_entity_poly.entity_id
_entity_poly.type
_entity_poly.pdbx_seq_one_letter_code
_entity_poly.pdbx_strand_id
1 'polypeptide(L)'
;MDLTQLMITTVAVSISGAFSPGPLTTSAITLGARRIANSGLLVALGHMMFELPYVLFIALFLAQIDNIFLDSMYMTYALTTLISFFIVFFAYTTLKDGWRIIKTHQLKMSKKWAFTSNPIIVGILLTALNPYFLLWWVSAGLPLIRVSISMGFTYLLFMYTAHVWLDYLWLAIMGFAGEKSAEILKSKGYGLLLMCLGLLLAIFAVDLSLRTFIGLSLLPF
;
A
#
# COMPACT_ATOMS: atom_id res chain seq x y z
N MET A 1 -18.98 -20.61 5.41
CA MET A 1 -17.69 -20.21 6.01
C MET A 1 -17.96 -19.95 7.47
N ASP A 2 -17.10 -20.43 8.38
CA ASP A 2 -17.19 -20.09 9.80
C ASP A 2 -16.25 -18.90 10.15
N LEU A 3 -16.28 -18.44 11.41
CA LEU A 3 -15.48 -17.30 11.86
C LEU A 3 -13.96 -17.58 11.73
N THR A 4 -13.52 -18.79 12.04
CA THR A 4 -12.10 -19.16 12.00
C THR A 4 -11.58 -19.13 10.57
N GLN A 5 -12.34 -19.71 9.64
CA GLN A 5 -12.03 -19.72 8.23
C GLN A 5 -12.03 -18.29 7.65
N LEU A 6 -12.93 -17.42 8.10
CA LEU A 6 -12.90 -15.99 7.75
C LEU A 6 -11.59 -15.34 8.16
N MET A 7 -11.20 -15.46 9.44
CA MET A 7 -9.98 -14.83 9.93
C MET A 7 -8.73 -15.36 9.22
N ILE A 8 -8.62 -16.67 8.99
CA ILE A 8 -7.47 -17.26 8.28
C ILE A 8 -7.40 -16.75 6.85
N THR A 9 -8.54 -16.73 6.14
CA THR A 9 -8.60 -16.24 4.76
C THR A 9 -8.26 -14.76 4.70
N THR A 10 -8.78 -13.96 5.63
CA THR A 10 -8.45 -12.54 5.75
C THR A 10 -6.97 -12.33 5.94
N VAL A 11 -6.32 -13.03 6.89
CA VAL A 11 -4.87 -12.91 7.09
C VAL A 11 -4.10 -13.29 5.82
N ALA A 12 -4.44 -14.42 5.20
CA ALA A 12 -3.76 -14.91 3.99
C ALA A 12 -3.86 -13.91 2.82
N VAL A 13 -5.05 -13.37 2.58
CA VAL A 13 -5.28 -12.36 1.53
C VAL A 13 -4.60 -11.03 1.89
N SER A 14 -4.68 -10.61 3.14
CA SER A 14 -4.15 -9.31 3.61
C SER A 14 -2.64 -9.22 3.50
N ILE A 15 -1.90 -10.33 3.66
CA ILE A 15 -0.44 -10.36 3.45
C ILE A 15 -0.06 -9.85 2.05
N SER A 16 -0.89 -10.11 1.03
CA SER A 16 -0.63 -9.65 -0.35
C SER A 16 -0.63 -8.12 -0.49
N GLY A 17 -1.41 -7.43 0.35
CA GLY A 17 -1.53 -5.97 0.36
C GLY A 17 -0.63 -5.33 1.42
N ALA A 18 -0.82 -5.71 2.69
CA ALA A 18 -0.19 -5.09 3.85
C ALA A 18 1.35 -5.14 3.82
N PHE A 19 1.93 -6.23 3.31
CA PHE A 19 3.39 -6.41 3.26
C PHE A 19 4.01 -5.88 1.96
N SER A 20 3.21 -5.27 1.10
CA SER A 20 3.70 -4.70 -0.16
C SER A 20 4.63 -3.50 0.11
N PRO A 21 5.85 -3.47 -0.46
CA PRO A 21 6.73 -2.32 -0.32
C PRO A 21 6.14 -1.12 -1.08
N GLY A 22 5.82 -0.06 -0.35
CA GLY A 22 5.18 1.11 -0.91
C GLY A 22 5.56 2.42 -0.21
N PRO A 23 4.85 3.52 -0.52
CA PRO A 23 5.12 4.84 0.03
C PRO A 23 4.95 4.87 1.55
N LEU A 24 3.93 4.18 2.05
CA LEU A 24 3.63 4.06 3.48
C LEU A 24 4.76 3.33 4.22
N THR A 25 5.16 2.15 3.73
CA THR A 25 6.33 1.38 4.24
C THR A 25 7.61 2.22 4.24
N THR A 26 7.89 2.91 3.13
CA THR A 26 9.08 3.77 2.99
C THR A 26 9.07 4.91 3.99
N SER A 27 7.90 5.50 4.25
CA SER A 27 7.76 6.58 5.22
C SER A 27 7.96 6.10 6.67
N ALA A 28 7.46 4.91 7.02
CA ALA A 28 7.71 4.30 8.33
C ALA A 28 9.21 4.06 8.55
N ILE A 29 9.91 3.49 7.57
CA ILE A 29 11.39 3.30 7.62
C ILE A 29 12.09 4.65 7.78
N THR A 30 11.68 5.65 6.99
CA THR A 30 12.33 6.97 6.97
C THR A 30 12.14 7.72 8.29
N LEU A 31 10.93 7.69 8.87
CA LEU A 31 10.65 8.30 10.16
C LEU A 31 11.34 7.54 11.30
N GLY A 32 11.44 6.22 11.20
CA GLY A 32 12.24 5.37 12.09
C GLY A 32 13.72 5.72 12.06
N ALA A 33 14.29 5.90 10.87
CA ALA A 33 15.68 6.31 10.68
C ALA A 33 16.00 7.72 11.24
N ARG A 34 14.98 8.56 11.42
CA ARG A 34 15.07 9.86 12.11
C ARG A 34 14.96 9.74 13.63
N ARG A 35 14.95 8.51 14.18
CA ARG A 35 14.78 8.20 15.61
C ARG A 35 13.49 8.77 16.20
N ILE A 36 12.43 8.87 15.39
CA ILE A 36 11.10 9.19 15.91
C ILE A 36 10.58 7.89 16.55
N ALA A 37 10.55 7.88 17.88
CA ALA A 37 10.10 6.74 18.66
C ALA A 37 8.70 6.30 18.20
N ASN A 38 8.50 5.00 18.04
CA ASN A 38 7.22 4.40 17.63
C ASN A 38 6.66 4.96 16.31
N SER A 39 7.51 5.55 15.46
CA SER A 39 7.07 6.14 14.19
C SER A 39 6.28 5.15 13.32
N GLY A 40 6.72 3.89 13.24
CA GLY A 40 5.98 2.84 12.54
C GLY A 40 4.55 2.65 13.05
N LEU A 41 4.38 2.56 14.38
CA LEU A 41 3.07 2.43 15.02
C LEU A 41 2.20 3.68 14.82
N LEU A 42 2.80 4.86 14.86
CA LEU A 42 2.08 6.12 14.63
C LEU A 42 1.65 6.29 13.15
N VAL A 43 2.46 5.81 12.20
CA VAL A 43 2.06 5.72 10.78
C VAL A 43 0.89 4.73 10.63
N ALA A 44 0.96 3.56 11.28
CA ALA A 44 -0.12 2.57 11.27
C ALA A 44 -1.41 3.13 11.87
N LEU A 45 -1.33 3.92 12.94
CA LEU A 45 -2.49 4.61 13.49
C LEU A 45 -3.12 5.58 12.48
N GLY A 46 -2.31 6.39 11.80
CA GLY A 46 -2.80 7.27 10.74
C GLY A 46 -3.41 6.51 9.56
N HIS A 47 -2.83 5.37 9.20
CA HIS A 47 -3.37 4.46 8.18
C HIS A 47 -4.76 3.95 8.57
N MET A 48 -4.90 3.36 9.76
CA MET A 48 -6.16 2.88 10.30
C MET A 48 -7.23 3.97 10.36
N MET A 49 -6.87 5.20 10.76
CA MET A 49 -7.79 6.33 10.85
C MET A 49 -8.47 6.67 9.52
N PHE A 50 -7.83 6.38 8.39
CA PHE A 50 -8.45 6.55 7.07
C PHE A 50 -9.10 5.24 6.59
N GLU A 51 -8.41 4.13 6.77
CA GLU A 51 -8.83 2.82 6.30
C GLU A 51 -10.17 2.40 6.91
N LEU A 52 -10.33 2.46 8.24
CA LEU A 52 -11.54 1.99 8.89
C LEU A 52 -12.79 2.71 8.36
N PRO A 53 -12.84 4.06 8.27
CA PRO A 53 -13.92 4.77 7.59
C PRO A 53 -14.13 4.32 6.15
N TYR A 54 -13.06 4.05 5.40
CA TYR A 54 -13.14 3.62 4.01
C TYR A 54 -13.74 2.21 3.86
N VAL A 55 -13.33 1.25 4.69
CA VAL A 55 -13.90 -0.10 4.74
C VAL A 55 -15.38 -0.07 5.13
N LEU A 56 -15.72 0.74 6.13
CA LEU A 56 -17.12 0.95 6.52
C LEU A 56 -17.95 1.59 5.40
N PHE A 57 -17.38 2.55 4.68
CA PHE A 57 -18.01 3.13 3.50
C PHE A 57 -18.27 2.07 2.42
N ILE A 58 -17.28 1.25 2.04
CA ILE A 58 -17.48 0.17 1.08
C ILE A 58 -18.57 -0.80 1.55
N ALA A 59 -18.55 -1.17 2.83
CA ALA A 59 -19.55 -2.06 3.41
C ALA A 59 -20.98 -1.52 3.32
N LEU A 60 -21.18 -0.23 3.63
CA LEU A 60 -22.50 0.41 3.58
C LEU A 60 -23.02 0.62 2.16
N PHE A 61 -22.13 0.84 1.20
CA PHE A 61 -22.47 1.12 -0.20
C PHE A 61 -22.27 -0.10 -1.12
N LEU A 62 -22.10 -1.29 -0.56
CA LEU A 62 -21.75 -2.50 -1.32
C LEU A 62 -22.77 -2.83 -2.42
N ALA A 63 -24.07 -2.68 -2.13
CA ALA A 63 -25.14 -2.92 -3.10
C ALA A 63 -25.13 -1.92 -4.28
N GLN A 64 -24.71 -0.68 -4.04
CA GLN A 64 -24.56 0.34 -5.07
C GLN A 64 -23.27 0.12 -5.87
N ILE A 65 -22.20 -0.35 -5.20
CA ILE A 65 -20.94 -0.70 -5.84
C ILE A 65 -21.16 -1.88 -6.81
N ASP A 66 -21.86 -2.94 -6.39
CA ASP A 66 -22.10 -4.13 -7.21
C ASP A 66 -22.88 -3.80 -8.50
N ASN A 67 -23.80 -2.85 -8.46
CA ASN A 67 -24.60 -2.43 -9.62
C ASN A 67 -23.87 -1.44 -10.56
N ILE A 68 -22.78 -0.82 -10.14
CA ILE A 68 -22.10 0.27 -10.88
C ILE A 68 -20.68 -0.11 -11.32
N PHE A 69 -19.95 -0.92 -10.55
CA PHE A 69 -18.50 -1.04 -10.68
C PHE A 69 -17.99 -2.26 -11.47
N LEU A 70 -18.76 -3.35 -11.58
CA LEU A 70 -18.21 -4.62 -12.09
C LEU A 70 -18.54 -4.96 -13.56
N ASP A 71 -19.54 -4.32 -14.17
CA ASP A 71 -19.95 -4.61 -15.57
C ASP A 71 -19.52 -3.56 -16.60
N SER A 72 -18.84 -2.49 -16.17
CA SER A 72 -18.46 -1.38 -17.04
C SER A 72 -17.00 -1.49 -17.51
N MET A 73 -16.82 -1.83 -18.79
CA MET A 73 -15.51 -1.80 -19.47
C MET A 73 -14.80 -0.43 -19.31
N TYR A 74 -15.56 0.66 -19.30
CA TYR A 74 -15.06 2.02 -19.09
C TYR A 74 -14.47 2.23 -17.69
N MET A 75 -15.07 1.65 -16.66
CA MET A 75 -14.57 1.75 -15.28
C MET A 75 -13.24 1.01 -15.15
N THR A 76 -13.13 -0.20 -15.68
CA THR A 76 -11.89 -1.00 -15.68
C THR A 76 -10.73 -0.25 -16.36
N TYR A 77 -11.03 0.42 -17.47
CA TYR A 77 -10.06 1.25 -18.20
C TYR A 77 -9.65 2.51 -17.44
N ALA A 78 -10.60 3.23 -16.85
CA ALA A 78 -10.32 4.40 -16.03
C ALA A 78 -9.45 4.03 -14.82
N LEU A 79 -9.80 2.93 -14.15
CA LEU A 79 -9.10 2.42 -12.98
C LEU A 79 -7.67 2.00 -13.30
N THR A 80 -7.50 1.22 -14.37
CA THR A 80 -6.18 0.78 -14.81
C THR A 80 -5.31 1.97 -15.20
N THR A 81 -5.87 2.97 -15.90
CA THR A 81 -5.14 4.19 -16.24
C THR A 81 -4.65 4.91 -14.99
N LEU A 82 -5.50 5.06 -13.97
CA LEU A 82 -5.14 5.70 -12.71
C LEU A 82 -4.06 4.90 -11.98
N ILE A 83 -4.22 3.58 -11.84
CA ILE A 83 -3.23 2.70 -11.19
C ILE A 83 -1.88 2.81 -11.91
N SER A 84 -1.87 2.63 -13.23
CA SER A 84 -0.65 2.66 -14.03
C SER A 84 0.06 4.01 -13.93
N PHE A 85 -0.67 5.13 -13.95
CA PHE A 85 -0.09 6.46 -13.75
C PHE A 85 0.66 6.58 -12.42
N PHE A 86 0.02 6.14 -11.32
CA PHE A 86 0.66 6.20 -10.01
C PHE A 86 1.84 5.25 -9.87
N ILE A 87 1.76 4.03 -10.42
CA ILE A 87 2.89 3.09 -10.41
C ILE A 87 4.06 3.67 -11.20
N VAL A 88 3.84 4.27 -12.37
CA VAL A 88 4.90 4.94 -13.16
C VAL A 88 5.50 6.10 -12.40
N PHE A 89 4.68 6.93 -11.73
CA PHE A 89 5.17 8.01 -10.88
C PHE A 89 6.06 7.50 -9.73
N PHE A 90 5.65 6.43 -9.04
CA PHE A 90 6.45 5.80 -7.99
C PHE A 90 7.70 5.13 -8.53
N ALA A 91 7.64 4.47 -9.69
CA ALA A 91 8.80 3.91 -10.37
C ALA A 91 9.83 5.01 -10.68
N TYR A 92 9.40 6.12 -11.29
CA TYR A 92 10.29 7.25 -11.61
C TYR A 92 10.97 7.84 -10.37
N THR A 93 10.19 8.13 -9.31
CA THR A 93 10.74 8.71 -8.08
C THR A 93 11.71 7.75 -7.39
N THR A 94 11.38 6.46 -7.33
CA THR A 94 12.24 5.40 -6.76
C THR A 94 13.55 5.24 -7.54
N LEU A 95 13.48 5.21 -8.87
CA LEU A 95 14.66 5.14 -9.75
C LEU A 95 15.57 6.36 -9.58
N LYS A 96 14.96 7.56 -9.53
CA LYS A 96 15.67 8.83 -9.35
C LYS A 96 16.41 8.88 -8.01
N ASP A 97 15.76 8.42 -6.94
CA ASP A 97 16.38 8.37 -5.61
C ASP A 97 17.48 7.32 -5.53
N GLY A 98 17.26 6.11 -6.07
CA GLY A 98 18.27 5.06 -6.18
C GLY A 98 19.52 5.54 -6.93
N TRP A 99 19.33 6.14 -8.10
CA TRP A 99 20.41 6.72 -8.91
C TRP A 99 21.20 7.80 -8.15
N ARG A 100 20.50 8.66 -7.41
CA ARG A 100 21.16 9.72 -6.65
C ARG A 100 21.99 9.15 -5.50
N ILE A 101 21.49 8.15 -4.78
CA ILE A 101 22.23 7.49 -3.68
C ILE A 101 23.52 6.85 -4.21
N ILE A 102 23.44 6.15 -5.35
CA ILE A 102 24.62 5.55 -6.01
C ILE A 102 25.65 6.62 -6.38
N LYS A 103 25.22 7.76 -6.93
CA LYS A 103 26.12 8.81 -7.43
C LYS A 103 26.71 9.69 -6.31
N THR A 104 25.91 10.07 -5.31
CA THR A 104 26.30 11.09 -4.32
C THR A 104 26.57 10.55 -2.91
N HIS A 105 26.32 9.26 -2.63
CA HIS A 105 26.37 8.67 -1.27
C HIS A 105 25.58 9.47 -0.23
N GLN A 106 24.60 10.24 -0.70
CA GLN A 106 23.86 11.19 0.11
C GLN A 106 22.38 11.06 -0.21
N LEU A 107 21.62 10.65 0.80
CA LEU A 107 20.19 10.91 0.87
C LEU A 107 19.97 12.40 1.18
N LYS A 108 20.03 13.28 0.17
CA LYS A 108 19.40 14.61 0.26
C LYS A 108 17.88 14.45 0.18
N MET A 109 17.23 13.91 1.23
CA MET A 109 15.77 13.98 1.28
C MET A 109 15.36 15.43 1.00
N SER A 110 14.53 15.62 -0.02
CA SER A 110 14.06 16.95 -0.38
C SER A 110 13.42 17.57 0.86
N LYS A 111 13.97 18.71 1.33
CA LYS A 111 13.42 19.46 2.47
C LYS A 111 11.93 19.80 2.27
N LYS A 112 11.40 19.74 1.04
CA LYS A 112 9.97 19.98 0.77
C LYS A 112 9.01 18.95 1.40
N TRP A 113 9.41 17.69 1.57
CA TRP A 113 8.61 16.68 2.30
C TRP A 113 8.94 16.64 3.80
N ALA A 114 9.89 17.46 4.26
CA ALA A 114 10.19 17.60 5.69
C ALA A 114 9.08 18.32 6.47
N PHE A 115 8.00 18.73 5.81
CA PHE A 115 6.92 19.52 6.40
C PHE A 115 5.83 18.71 7.15
N THR A 116 5.86 17.37 7.11
CA THR A 116 5.01 16.54 7.98
C THR A 116 5.88 15.64 8.86
N SER A 117 6.41 16.21 9.94
CA SER A 117 7.08 15.44 11.01
C SER A 117 6.11 14.56 11.79
N ASN A 118 4.80 14.77 11.65
CA ASN A 118 3.77 13.98 12.33
C ASN A 118 3.52 12.66 11.57
N PRO A 119 3.92 11.50 12.12
CA PRO A 119 3.77 10.21 11.46
C PRO A 119 2.30 9.83 11.20
N ILE A 120 1.37 10.31 12.03
CA ILE A 120 -0.08 10.05 11.87
C ILE A 120 -0.59 10.73 10.60
N ILE A 121 -0.24 12.00 10.39
CA ILE A 121 -0.65 12.75 9.18
C ILE A 121 -0.07 12.09 7.93
N VAL A 122 1.18 11.64 8.01
CA VAL A 122 1.82 10.87 6.93
C VAL A 122 1.02 9.59 6.64
N GLY A 123 0.63 8.85 7.67
CA GLY A 123 -0.23 7.67 7.56
C GLY A 123 -1.54 7.97 6.84
N ILE A 124 -2.27 9.00 7.26
CA ILE A 124 -3.55 9.39 6.64
C ILE A 124 -3.36 9.76 5.18
N LEU A 125 -2.45 10.70 4.88
CA LEU A 125 -2.29 11.24 3.53
C LEU A 125 -1.77 10.20 2.55
N LEU A 126 -0.78 9.40 2.95
CA LEU A 126 -0.24 8.35 2.09
C LEU A 126 -1.23 7.21 1.88
N THR A 127 -2.21 7.03 2.76
CA THR A 127 -3.27 6.03 2.57
C THR A 127 -4.35 6.57 1.66
N ALA A 128 -4.84 7.79 1.94
CA ALA A 128 -5.90 8.45 1.18
C ALA A 128 -5.52 8.73 -0.27
N LEU A 129 -4.25 9.07 -0.53
CA LEU A 129 -3.75 9.40 -1.87
C LEU A 129 -3.10 8.21 -2.58
N ASN A 130 -3.17 7.00 -1.99
CA ASN A 130 -2.60 5.80 -2.60
C ASN A 130 -3.69 5.02 -3.34
N PRO A 131 -3.75 5.10 -4.68
CA PRO A 131 -4.76 4.37 -5.43
C PRO A 131 -4.56 2.86 -5.33
N TYR A 132 -3.34 2.36 -5.17
CA TYR A 132 -3.14 0.92 -5.01
C TYR A 132 -3.88 0.41 -3.75
N PHE A 133 -3.78 1.15 -2.65
CA PHE A 133 -4.49 0.82 -1.41
C PHE A 133 -6.02 0.90 -1.59
N LEU A 134 -6.52 2.02 -2.14
CA LEU A 134 -7.96 2.18 -2.37
C LEU A 134 -8.52 1.05 -3.24
N LEU A 135 -7.77 0.69 -4.27
CA LEU A 135 -8.20 -0.27 -5.28
C LEU A 135 -8.05 -1.70 -4.82
N TRP A 136 -7.09 -1.99 -3.95
CA TRP A 136 -7.00 -3.29 -3.28
C TRP A 136 -8.28 -3.58 -2.48
N TRP A 137 -8.80 -2.62 -1.71
CA TRP A 137 -10.01 -2.80 -0.91
C TRP A 137 -11.28 -2.99 -1.75
N VAL A 138 -11.39 -2.36 -2.92
CA VAL A 138 -12.51 -2.59 -3.86
C VAL A 138 -12.27 -3.73 -4.86
N SER A 139 -11.14 -4.44 -4.77
CA SER A 139 -10.85 -5.62 -5.58
C SER A 139 -10.60 -6.84 -4.69
N ALA A 140 -9.37 -7.10 -4.25
CA ALA A 140 -8.99 -8.24 -3.42
C ALA A 140 -9.68 -8.23 -2.03
N GLY A 141 -9.89 -7.06 -1.43
CA GLY A 141 -10.57 -6.90 -0.15
C GLY A 141 -12.10 -7.01 -0.23
N LEU A 142 -12.69 -6.73 -1.39
CA LEU A 142 -14.14 -6.66 -1.55
C LEU A 142 -14.84 -8.01 -1.27
N PRO A 143 -14.34 -9.17 -1.73
CA PRO A 143 -14.89 -10.48 -1.34
C PRO A 143 -14.88 -10.71 0.18
N LEU A 144 -13.87 -10.25 0.90
CA LEU A 144 -13.80 -10.39 2.37
C LEU A 144 -14.89 -9.57 3.04
N ILE A 145 -15.09 -8.32 2.61
CA ILE A 145 -16.18 -7.46 3.08
C ILE A 145 -17.53 -8.11 2.78
N ARG A 146 -17.73 -8.58 1.55
CA ARG A 146 -18.99 -9.20 1.10
C ARG A 146 -19.35 -10.42 1.94
N VAL A 147 -18.41 -11.35 2.12
CA VAL A 147 -18.67 -12.55 2.92
C VAL A 147 -18.91 -12.19 4.39
N SER A 148 -18.15 -11.24 4.94
CA SER A 148 -18.33 -10.79 6.32
C SER A 148 -19.73 -10.21 6.55
N ILE A 149 -20.21 -9.32 5.66
CA ILE A 149 -21.55 -8.74 5.76
C ILE A 149 -22.64 -9.81 5.63
N SER A 150 -22.45 -10.79 4.74
CA SER A 150 -23.41 -11.90 4.57
C SER A 150 -23.58 -12.74 5.84
N MET A 151 -22.56 -12.78 6.70
CA MET A 151 -22.58 -13.45 8.00
C MET A 151 -23.10 -12.54 9.13
N GLY A 152 -23.14 -11.23 8.91
CA GLY A 152 -23.60 -10.21 9.84
C GLY A 152 -22.55 -9.14 10.13
N PHE A 153 -23.00 -7.92 10.48
CA PHE A 153 -22.09 -6.76 10.65
C PHE A 153 -20.98 -6.99 11.69
N THR A 154 -21.22 -7.77 12.74
CA THR A 154 -20.19 -8.12 13.73
C THR A 154 -19.01 -8.88 13.11
N TYR A 155 -19.26 -9.71 12.09
CA TYR A 155 -18.20 -10.45 11.39
C TYR A 155 -17.31 -9.51 10.56
N LEU A 156 -17.83 -8.36 10.11
CA LEU A 156 -17.01 -7.32 9.47
C LEU A 156 -15.97 -6.77 10.44
N LEU A 157 -16.33 -6.58 11.71
CA LEU A 157 -15.39 -6.09 12.74
C LEU A 157 -14.33 -7.14 13.07
N PHE A 158 -14.70 -8.43 13.14
CA PHE A 158 -13.71 -9.50 13.32
C PHE A 158 -12.77 -9.63 12.13
N MET A 159 -13.32 -9.56 10.91
CA MET A 159 -12.54 -9.54 9.68
C MET A 159 -11.56 -8.36 9.67
N TYR A 160 -12.05 -7.15 9.92
CA TYR A 160 -11.21 -5.96 9.94
C TYR A 160 -10.13 -6.03 11.03
N THR A 161 -10.47 -6.54 12.21
CA THR A 161 -9.49 -6.76 13.29
C THR A 161 -8.42 -7.76 12.89
N ALA A 162 -8.78 -8.83 12.18
CA ALA A 162 -7.85 -9.83 11.63
C ALA A 162 -7.00 -9.29 10.46
N HIS A 163 -7.39 -8.17 9.86
CA HIS A 163 -6.60 -7.44 8.85
C HIS A 163 -5.64 -6.44 9.51
N VAL A 164 -6.20 -5.47 10.24
CA VAL A 164 -5.49 -4.24 10.66
C VAL A 164 -4.26 -4.50 11.52
N TRP A 165 -4.24 -5.57 12.33
CA TRP A 165 -3.06 -5.91 13.14
C TRP A 165 -1.82 -6.21 12.30
N LEU A 166 -1.99 -6.66 11.05
CA LEU A 166 -0.90 -6.88 10.10
C LEU A 166 -0.24 -5.56 9.69
N ASP A 167 -1.01 -4.48 9.53
CA ASP A 167 -0.46 -3.16 9.21
C ASP A 167 0.36 -2.62 10.37
N TYR A 168 -0.16 -2.75 11.59
CA TYR A 168 0.59 -2.41 12.79
C TYR A 168 1.86 -3.23 12.92
N LEU A 169 1.79 -4.55 12.72
CA LEU A 169 2.94 -5.45 12.76
C LEU A 169 4.00 -5.02 11.73
N TRP A 170 3.59 -4.89 10.47
CA TRP A 170 4.50 -4.58 9.36
C TRP A 170 5.14 -3.21 9.52
N LEU A 171 4.35 -2.17 9.74
CA LEU A 171 4.85 -0.80 9.86
C LEU A 171 5.70 -0.61 11.13
N ALA A 172 5.39 -1.30 12.23
CA ALA A 172 6.25 -1.31 13.42
C ALA A 172 7.61 -1.95 13.13
N ILE A 173 7.63 -3.13 12.49
CA ILE A 173 8.87 -3.81 12.10
C ILE A 173 9.71 -2.90 11.18
N MET A 174 9.07 -2.27 10.20
CA MET A 174 9.74 -1.41 9.23
C MET A 174 10.25 -0.11 9.86
N GLY A 175 9.49 0.50 10.77
CA GLY A 175 9.94 1.65 11.56
C GLY A 175 11.17 1.32 12.43
N PHE A 176 11.12 0.19 13.13
CA PHE A 176 12.23 -0.28 13.96
C PHE A 176 13.47 -0.66 13.13
N ALA A 177 13.26 -1.32 11.98
CA ALA A 177 14.33 -1.61 11.03
C ALA A 177 15.01 -0.31 10.58
N GLY A 178 14.23 0.73 10.24
CA GLY A 178 14.74 2.06 9.88
C GLY A 178 15.61 2.70 10.95
N GLU A 179 15.20 2.61 12.23
CA GLU A 179 15.97 3.12 13.37
C GLU A 179 17.35 2.46 13.48
N LYS A 180 17.41 1.14 13.28
CA LYS A 180 18.66 0.35 13.30
C LYS A 180 19.49 0.45 12.01
N SER A 181 18.86 0.77 10.88
CA SER A 181 19.48 0.76 9.55
C SER A 181 19.85 2.14 9.01
N ALA A 182 19.87 3.18 9.86
CA ALA A 182 20.15 4.56 9.47
C ALA A 182 21.48 4.73 8.71
N GLU A 183 22.46 3.86 8.93
CA GLU A 183 23.73 3.81 8.19
C GLU A 183 23.63 3.03 6.86
N ILE A 184 22.83 1.95 6.81
CA ILE A 184 22.63 1.11 5.62
C ILE A 184 21.90 1.89 4.51
N LEU A 185 20.98 2.78 4.89
CA LEU A 185 20.24 3.66 3.97
C LEU A 185 21.14 4.60 3.14
N LYS A 186 22.40 4.80 3.53
CA LYS A 186 23.37 5.62 2.78
C LYS A 186 24.27 4.78 1.88
N SER A 187 24.17 3.46 1.93
CA SER A 187 25.03 2.54 1.17
C SER A 187 24.65 2.52 -0.32
N LYS A 188 25.64 2.26 -1.18
CA LYS A 188 25.41 2.00 -2.61
C LYS A 188 24.46 0.82 -2.85
N GLY A 189 24.48 -0.18 -1.96
CA GLY A 189 23.60 -1.35 -2.03
C GLY A 189 22.11 -0.98 -1.92
N TYR A 190 21.78 -0.03 -1.04
CA TYR A 190 20.41 0.48 -0.94
C TYR A 190 19.97 1.22 -2.22
N GLY A 191 20.87 1.98 -2.84
CA GLY A 191 20.60 2.62 -4.14
C GLY A 191 20.35 1.60 -5.26
N LEU A 192 21.10 0.50 -5.29
CA LEU A 192 20.91 -0.60 -6.24
C LEU A 192 19.57 -1.31 -6.03
N LEU A 193 19.20 -1.56 -4.76
CA LEU A 193 17.91 -2.14 -4.39
C LEU A 193 16.75 -1.27 -4.89
N LEU A 194 16.80 0.05 -4.65
CA LEU A 194 15.78 0.97 -5.15
C LEU A 194 15.73 0.99 -6.68
N MET A 195 16.87 0.92 -7.36
CA MET A 195 16.88 0.79 -8.81
C MET A 195 16.17 -0.48 -9.29
N CYS A 196 16.43 -1.62 -8.65
CA CYS A 196 15.77 -2.89 -8.98
C CYS A 196 14.26 -2.83 -8.74
N LEU A 197 13.83 -2.31 -7.58
CA LEU A 197 12.41 -2.16 -7.24
C LEU A 197 11.68 -1.18 -8.18
N GLY A 198 12.33 -0.06 -8.53
CA GLY A 198 11.79 0.91 -9.46
C GLY A 198 11.60 0.34 -10.87
N LEU A 199 12.55 -0.47 -11.36
CA LEU A 199 12.41 -1.18 -12.63
C LEU A 199 11.28 -2.22 -12.58
N LEU A 200 11.16 -2.97 -11.49
CA LEU A 200 10.11 -3.97 -11.30
C LEU A 200 8.72 -3.30 -11.29
N LEU A 201 8.56 -2.17 -10.61
CA LEU A 201 7.33 -1.37 -10.64
C LEU A 201 7.00 -0.89 -12.05
N ALA A 202 8.00 -0.44 -12.82
CA ALA A 202 7.78 -0.03 -14.21
C ALA A 202 7.30 -1.20 -15.08
N ILE A 203 7.90 -2.39 -14.93
CA ILE A 203 7.48 -3.61 -15.64
C ILE A 203 6.02 -3.96 -15.27
N PHE A 204 5.67 -3.88 -13.99
CA PHE A 204 4.31 -4.17 -13.53
C PHE A 204 3.28 -3.17 -14.08
N ALA A 205 3.61 -1.88 -14.16
CA ALA A 205 2.73 -0.89 -14.79
C ALA A 205 2.49 -1.18 -16.28
N VAL A 206 3.54 -1.62 -17.00
CA VAL A 206 3.43 -1.98 -18.42
C VAL A 206 2.58 -3.24 -18.57
N ASP A 207 2.84 -4.29 -17.81
CA ASP A 207 2.06 -5.53 -17.84
C ASP A 207 0.58 -5.29 -17.54
N LEU A 208 0.27 -4.54 -16.49
CA LEU A 208 -1.11 -4.18 -16.14
C LEU A 208 -1.81 -3.43 -17.28
N SER A 209 -1.11 -2.49 -17.90
CA SER A 209 -1.67 -1.69 -19.01
C SER A 209 -1.89 -2.56 -20.26
N LEU A 210 -0.94 -3.44 -20.61
CA LEU A 210 -1.06 -4.33 -21.76
C LEU A 210 -2.20 -5.34 -21.59
N ARG A 211 -2.38 -5.88 -20.39
CA ARG A 211 -3.48 -6.82 -20.11
C ARG A 211 -4.83 -6.16 -20.29
N THR A 212 -5.02 -4.98 -19.70
CA THR A 212 -6.31 -4.31 -19.74
C THR A 212 -6.64 -3.76 -21.12
N PHE A 213 -5.69 -3.12 -21.81
CA PHE A 213 -5.99 -2.41 -23.07
C PHE A 213 -5.78 -3.24 -24.33
N ILE A 214 -4.90 -4.25 -24.28
CA ILE A 214 -4.47 -5.03 -25.46
C ILE A 214 -4.74 -6.54 -25.28
N GLY A 215 -5.01 -7.00 -24.05
CA GLY A 215 -5.20 -8.41 -23.75
C GLY A 215 -3.90 -9.24 -23.74
N LEU A 216 -2.74 -8.58 -23.64
CA LEU A 216 -1.42 -9.24 -23.64
C LEU A 216 -0.82 -9.24 -22.23
N SER A 217 -0.29 -10.40 -21.81
CA SER A 217 0.45 -10.55 -20.55
C SER A 217 1.96 -10.66 -20.81
N LEU A 218 2.75 -9.78 -20.20
CA LEU A 218 4.22 -9.86 -20.14
C LEU A 218 4.70 -10.76 -19.00
N LEU A 219 3.98 -10.74 -17.88
CA LEU A 219 4.27 -11.57 -16.71
C LEU A 219 3.44 -12.86 -16.75
N PRO A 220 3.92 -13.98 -16.17
CA PRO A 220 3.25 -15.27 -16.26
C PRO A 220 2.03 -15.42 -15.33
N PHE A 221 1.70 -14.40 -14.54
CA PHE A 221 0.60 -14.37 -13.57
C PHE A 221 -0.34 -13.22 -13.88
#